data_AF-A0A645E2G6-F1
#
_entry.id   AF-A0A645E2G6-F1
#
_cell.length_a   1.000
_cell.length_b   1.000
_cell.length_c   1.000
_cell.angle_alpha   90.00
_cell.angle_beta   90.00
_cell.angle_gamma   90.00
#
_symmetry.space_group_name_H-M   'P 1'
#
loop_
_entity.id
_entity.type
_entity.pdbx_description
1 polymer ?
#
loop_
_entity_poly.entity_id
_entity_poly.type
_entity_poly.pdbx_seq_one_letter_code
_entity_poly.pdbx_strand_id
1 'polypeptide(L)'
;MVGVNPEVAHDQMAGLNFMHGVAQAWEAGKLFHIDLNDQYPGRYDQDLRFGSRDIKAAFYLVKFLEDVKYQGSRHFDAHAYRTEDYEGVKDFARGCMRTYLMLKEKAAQFNADPEIQALVAEINAEDPKMSGFFGKYSAAKADAIKAQSFDRTKIAARGLNYERLDQLTIDLILGMR
;
A
#
# COMPACT_ATOMS: atom_id res chain seq x y z
N MET A 1 10.99 20.47 14.84
CA MET A 1 9.91 19.49 14.57
C MET A 1 10.56 18.20 14.07
N VAL A 2 10.03 17.02 14.42
CA VAL A 2 10.62 15.70 14.08
C VAL A 2 9.58 14.82 13.40
N GLY A 3 9.98 14.16 12.31
CA GLY A 3 9.24 13.14 11.55
C GLY A 3 10.18 12.02 11.09
N VAL A 4 9.69 11.12 10.24
CA VAL A 4 10.41 9.92 9.78
C VAL A 4 10.72 9.98 8.28
N ASN A 5 11.76 9.23 7.91
CA ASN A 5 12.16 8.90 6.54
C ASN A 5 12.23 7.36 6.42
N PRO A 6 11.08 6.68 6.24
CA PRO A 6 11.06 5.23 6.13
C PRO A 6 11.57 4.81 4.75
N GLU A 7 12.23 3.66 4.69
CA GLU A 7 12.81 3.09 3.47
C GLU A 7 12.25 1.69 3.23
N VAL A 8 11.96 1.36 1.97
CA VAL A 8 11.33 0.08 1.60
C VAL A 8 12.12 -1.12 2.14
N ALA A 9 13.44 -1.14 1.95
CA ALA A 9 14.29 -2.26 2.33
C ALA A 9 14.31 -2.48 3.85
N HIS A 10 14.44 -1.43 4.65
CA HIS A 10 14.56 -1.52 6.11
C HIS A 10 13.37 -2.24 6.77
N ASP A 11 12.13 -1.95 6.34
CA ASP A 11 10.94 -2.66 6.85
C ASP A 11 10.88 -4.10 6.32
N GLN A 12 11.21 -4.30 5.04
CA GLN A 12 11.16 -5.61 4.40
C GLN A 12 12.24 -6.57 4.94
N MET A 13 13.39 -6.07 5.36
CA MET A 13 14.42 -6.86 6.06
C MET A 13 13.86 -7.53 7.31
N ALA A 14 12.97 -6.84 8.04
CA ALA A 14 12.25 -7.38 9.20
C ALA A 14 10.99 -8.18 8.83
N GLY A 15 10.68 -8.33 7.54
CA GLY A 15 9.48 -9.02 7.04
C GLY A 15 8.19 -8.23 7.23
N LEU A 16 8.29 -6.91 7.46
CA LEU A 16 7.13 -6.04 7.65
C LEU A 16 6.53 -5.59 6.32
N ASN A 17 5.25 -5.20 6.34
CA ASN A 17 4.60 -4.58 5.20
C ASN A 17 4.88 -3.07 5.20
N PHE A 18 5.78 -2.64 4.32
CA PHE A 18 6.21 -1.25 4.23
C PHE A 18 5.06 -0.27 3.94
N MET A 19 4.11 -0.62 3.06
CA MET A 19 2.97 0.26 2.76
C MET A 19 2.13 0.53 4.02
N HIS A 20 1.91 -0.46 4.87
CA HIS A 20 1.20 -0.26 6.15
C HIS A 20 1.99 0.65 7.10
N GLY A 21 3.32 0.50 7.18
CA GLY A 21 4.18 1.38 7.97
C GLY A 21 4.12 2.84 7.50
N VAL A 22 4.20 3.05 6.17
CA VAL A 22 4.04 4.36 5.53
C VAL A 22 2.65 4.95 5.81
N ALA A 23 1.59 4.14 5.73
CA ALA A 23 0.23 4.59 6.01
C ALA A 23 0.07 5.06 7.46
N GLN A 24 0.67 4.34 8.42
CA GLN A 24 0.69 4.75 9.83
C GLN A 24 1.48 6.05 10.03
N ALA A 25 2.65 6.19 9.39
CA ALA A 25 3.44 7.42 9.44
C ALA A 25 2.69 8.62 8.83
N TRP A 26 1.93 8.39 7.76
CA TRP A 26 1.06 9.40 7.13
C TRP A 26 -0.09 9.81 8.06
N GLU A 27 -0.82 8.84 8.63
CA GLU A 27 -1.91 9.09 9.60
C GLU A 27 -1.44 9.94 10.78
N ALA A 28 -0.25 9.64 11.30
CA ALA A 28 0.35 10.40 12.41
C ALA A 28 0.85 11.81 12.02
N GLY A 29 0.81 12.17 10.73
CA GLY A 29 1.39 13.42 10.22
C GLY A 29 2.91 13.46 10.35
N LYS A 30 3.58 12.30 10.20
CA LYS A 30 5.02 12.12 10.46
C LYS A 30 5.82 11.64 9.25
N LEU A 31 5.19 11.30 8.14
CA LEU A 31 5.88 10.96 6.88
C LEU A 31 6.49 12.22 6.24
N PHE A 32 7.71 12.59 6.66
CA PHE A 32 8.37 13.82 6.22
C PHE A 32 9.20 13.61 4.96
N HIS A 33 9.74 12.42 4.78
CA HIS A 33 10.45 11.97 3.59
C HIS A 33 10.14 10.48 3.36
N ILE A 34 10.63 9.89 2.27
CA ILE A 34 10.54 8.46 1.99
C ILE A 34 11.65 8.04 1.03
N ASP A 35 12.25 6.88 1.29
CA ASP A 35 13.27 6.28 0.43
C ASP A 35 12.75 5.03 -0.27
N LEU A 36 12.90 4.99 -1.60
CA LEU A 36 12.31 4.01 -2.48
C LEU A 36 13.37 3.09 -3.08
N ASN A 37 13.39 1.85 -2.62
CA ASN A 37 14.20 0.75 -3.15
C ASN A 37 13.40 -0.56 -3.11
N ASP A 38 14.05 -1.71 -3.08
CA ASP A 38 13.40 -3.02 -2.99
C ASP A 38 14.33 -4.05 -2.32
N GLN A 39 13.77 -5.13 -1.77
CA GLN A 39 14.50 -6.03 -0.88
C GLN A 39 13.91 -7.45 -0.87
N TYR A 40 14.78 -8.47 -0.78
CA TYR A 40 14.34 -9.79 -0.35
C TYR A 40 14.28 -9.86 1.19
N PRO A 41 13.15 -10.28 1.79
CA PRO A 41 13.01 -10.31 3.24
C PRO A 41 14.06 -11.17 3.95
N GLY A 42 14.47 -10.76 5.15
CA GLY A 42 15.38 -11.52 6.01
C GLY A 42 16.82 -11.65 5.48
N ARG A 43 17.27 -10.70 4.66
CA ARG A 43 18.64 -10.64 4.12
C ARG A 43 19.36 -9.36 4.56
N TYR A 44 20.65 -9.27 4.23
CA TYR A 44 21.39 -8.01 4.28
C TYR A 44 20.67 -6.96 3.42
N ASP A 45 20.93 -5.69 3.70
CA ASP A 45 20.36 -4.58 2.93
C ASP A 45 20.89 -4.56 1.50
N GLN A 46 20.00 -4.77 0.53
CA GLN A 46 20.36 -5.01 -0.87
C GLN A 46 20.27 -3.77 -1.74
N ASP A 47 19.55 -2.73 -1.30
CA ASP A 47 19.35 -1.51 -2.07
C ASP A 47 18.91 -1.74 -3.52
N LEU A 48 18.01 -2.69 -3.75
CA LEU A 48 17.62 -3.01 -5.12
C LEU A 48 16.85 -1.84 -5.74
N ARG A 49 16.96 -1.70 -7.06
CA ARG A 49 16.13 -0.76 -7.83
C ARG A 49 14.65 -0.90 -7.46
N PHE A 50 13.97 0.22 -7.24
CA PHE A 50 12.55 0.24 -6.84
C PHE A 50 11.66 -0.65 -7.73
N GLY A 51 10.93 -1.56 -7.08
CA GLY A 51 9.99 -2.50 -7.71
C GLY A 51 10.64 -3.58 -8.59
N SER A 52 11.93 -3.87 -8.41
CA SER A 52 12.63 -4.93 -9.16
C SER A 52 12.44 -6.33 -8.60
N ARG A 53 12.03 -6.46 -7.32
CA ARG A 53 11.77 -7.74 -6.65
C ARG A 53 10.26 -7.92 -6.40
N ASP A 54 9.59 -6.96 -5.76
CA ASP A 54 8.18 -7.10 -5.36
C ASP A 54 7.29 -6.04 -6.01
N ILE A 55 6.90 -6.30 -7.25
CA ILE A 55 6.10 -5.36 -8.03
C ILE A 55 4.72 -5.09 -7.41
N LYS A 56 4.16 -6.05 -6.68
CA LYS A 56 2.82 -5.93 -6.07
C LYS A 56 2.87 -5.09 -4.80
N ALA A 57 3.87 -5.30 -3.94
CA ALA A 57 4.09 -4.43 -2.79
C ALA A 57 4.41 -3.00 -3.24
N ALA A 58 5.26 -2.84 -4.26
CA ALA A 58 5.55 -1.55 -4.86
C ALA A 58 4.29 -0.87 -5.43
N PHE A 59 3.41 -1.63 -6.10
CA PHE A 59 2.13 -1.11 -6.60
C PHE A 59 1.28 -0.51 -5.48
N TYR A 60 1.06 -1.24 -4.37
CA TYR A 60 0.23 -0.74 -3.28
C TYR A 60 0.85 0.49 -2.61
N LEU A 61 2.18 0.56 -2.48
CA LEU A 61 2.87 1.75 -1.99
C LEU A 61 2.63 2.95 -2.92
N VAL A 62 2.87 2.82 -4.22
CA VAL A 62 2.66 3.91 -5.18
C VAL A 62 1.21 4.35 -5.18
N LYS A 63 0.26 3.39 -5.23
CA LYS A 63 -1.16 3.67 -5.14
C LYS A 63 -1.50 4.48 -3.89
N PHE A 64 -1.01 4.05 -2.72
CA PHE A 64 -1.23 4.78 -1.47
C PHE A 64 -0.70 6.23 -1.55
N LEU A 65 0.57 6.41 -1.93
CA LEU A 65 1.21 7.73 -2.00
C LEU A 65 0.50 8.69 -2.97
N GLU A 66 0.01 8.18 -4.10
CA GLU A 66 -0.72 8.97 -5.10
C GLU A 66 -2.15 9.27 -4.64
N ASP A 67 -2.85 8.32 -4.02
CA ASP A 67 -4.21 8.50 -3.50
C ASP A 67 -4.26 9.54 -2.39
N VAL A 68 -3.32 9.49 -1.44
CA VAL A 68 -3.20 10.48 -0.36
C VAL A 68 -2.52 11.78 -0.81
N LYS A 69 -2.11 11.85 -2.07
CA LYS A 69 -1.43 13.01 -2.68
C LYS A 69 -0.22 13.46 -1.88
N TYR A 70 0.64 12.52 -1.50
CA TYR A 70 1.91 12.83 -0.84
C TYR A 70 2.70 13.87 -1.66
N GLN A 71 3.13 14.96 -1.02
CA GLN A 71 3.77 16.11 -1.68
C GLN A 71 5.30 16.09 -1.61
N GLY A 72 5.89 15.19 -0.83
CA GLY A 72 7.34 15.09 -0.69
C GLY A 72 8.01 14.41 -1.90
N SER A 73 9.34 14.39 -1.86
CA SER A 73 10.18 13.76 -2.87
C SER A 73 9.90 12.27 -3.00
N ARG A 74 9.98 11.75 -4.24
CA ARG A 74 10.11 10.32 -4.50
C ARG A 74 11.60 10.05 -4.62
N HIS A 75 12.26 9.92 -3.47
CA HIS A 75 13.70 9.71 -3.42
C HIS A 75 14.03 8.23 -3.60
N PHE A 76 15.04 7.92 -4.41
CA PHE A 76 15.48 6.56 -4.68
C PHE A 76 16.83 6.37 -4.01
N ASP A 77 16.82 5.87 -2.77
CA ASP A 77 18.03 5.44 -2.07
C ASP A 77 18.29 3.97 -2.42
N ALA A 78 19.01 3.75 -3.52
CA ALA A 78 19.21 2.42 -4.10
C ALA A 78 20.56 2.35 -4.82
N HIS A 79 21.02 1.14 -5.07
CA HIS A 79 22.28 0.86 -5.74
C HIS A 79 22.04 0.11 -7.06
N ALA A 80 22.73 0.54 -8.11
CA ALA A 80 22.88 -0.29 -9.30
C ALA A 80 23.60 -1.60 -8.93
N TYR A 81 23.35 -2.68 -9.66
CA TYR A 81 24.09 -3.91 -9.42
C TYR A 81 25.59 -3.66 -9.57
N ARG A 82 26.39 -4.26 -8.69
CA ARG A 82 27.85 -4.13 -8.73
C ARG A 82 28.46 -4.56 -10.08
N THR A 83 27.74 -5.35 -10.86
CA THR A 83 28.13 -5.84 -12.19
C THR A 83 27.93 -4.84 -13.31
N GLU A 84 27.20 -3.75 -13.08
CA GLU A 84 26.91 -2.75 -14.10
C GLU A 84 28.12 -1.88 -14.42
N ASP A 85 28.20 -1.43 -15.67
CA ASP A 85 29.06 -0.33 -16.09
C ASP A 85 28.36 1.03 -15.92
N TYR A 86 28.98 2.11 -16.42
CA TYR A 86 28.41 3.45 -16.30
C TYR A 86 27.07 3.63 -17.05
N GLU A 87 26.86 2.93 -18.17
CA GLU A 87 25.57 2.98 -18.86
C GLU A 87 24.51 2.20 -18.07
N GLY A 88 24.88 1.06 -17.49
CA GLY A 88 24.01 0.31 -16.57
C GLY A 88 23.57 1.13 -15.34
N VAL A 89 24.45 1.99 -14.79
CA VAL A 89 24.07 2.94 -13.72
C VAL A 89 23.00 3.94 -14.19
N LYS A 90 23.09 4.43 -15.44
CA LYS A 90 22.06 5.31 -16.02
C LYS A 90 20.75 4.56 -16.27
N ASP A 91 20.83 3.32 -16.73
CA ASP A 91 19.66 2.45 -16.89
C ASP A 91 18.97 2.18 -15.55
N PHE A 92 19.74 1.93 -14.49
CA PHE A 92 19.26 1.80 -13.12
C PHE A 92 18.46 3.05 -12.68
N ALA A 93 19.06 4.24 -12.81
CA ALA A 93 18.43 5.50 -12.41
C ALA A 93 17.14 5.77 -13.19
N ARG A 94 17.17 5.58 -14.52
CA ARG A 94 15.97 5.66 -15.38
C ARG A 94 14.92 4.63 -14.98
N GLY A 95 15.35 3.41 -14.65
CA GLY A 95 14.49 2.31 -14.26
C GLY A 95 13.71 2.60 -12.98
N CYS A 96 14.33 3.14 -11.94
CA CYS A 96 13.64 3.57 -10.70
C CYS A 96 12.44 4.49 -11.02
N MET A 97 12.70 5.58 -11.75
CA MET A 97 11.66 6.54 -12.14
C MET A 97 10.59 5.89 -13.03
N ARG A 98 11.02 5.10 -14.03
CA ARG A 98 10.10 4.44 -14.97
C ARG A 98 9.15 3.49 -14.25
N THR A 99 9.65 2.67 -13.33
CA THR A 99 8.79 1.75 -12.55
C THR A 99 7.78 2.53 -11.72
N TYR A 100 8.18 3.58 -11.01
CA TYR A 100 7.23 4.40 -10.26
C TYR A 100 6.13 4.97 -11.17
N LEU A 101 6.49 5.54 -12.32
CA LEU A 101 5.53 6.15 -13.25
C LEU A 101 4.55 5.13 -13.84
N MET A 102 5.03 3.93 -14.21
CA MET A 102 4.15 2.85 -14.68
C MET A 102 3.18 2.41 -13.56
N LEU A 103 3.66 2.24 -12.34
CA LEU A 103 2.81 1.86 -11.21
C LEU A 103 1.81 2.96 -10.85
N LYS A 104 2.18 4.23 -11.00
CA LYS A 104 1.27 5.38 -10.83
C LYS A 104 0.15 5.34 -11.87
N GLU A 105 0.47 5.05 -13.13
CA GLU A 105 -0.53 4.86 -14.18
C GLU A 105 -1.47 3.70 -13.84
N LYS A 106 -0.92 2.57 -13.38
CA LYS A 106 -1.71 1.41 -12.92
C LYS A 106 -2.59 1.76 -11.72
N ALA A 107 -2.11 2.54 -10.75
CA ALA A 107 -2.93 3.00 -9.64
C ALA A 107 -4.13 3.85 -10.11
N ALA A 108 -3.92 4.72 -11.10
CA ALA A 108 -5.00 5.49 -11.71
C ALA A 108 -6.02 4.58 -12.45
N GLN A 109 -5.54 3.57 -13.17
CA GLN A 109 -6.40 2.55 -13.81
C GLN A 109 -7.21 1.78 -12.77
N PHE A 110 -6.60 1.38 -11.65
CA PHE A 110 -7.29 0.68 -10.56
C PHE A 110 -8.43 1.51 -9.99
N ASN A 111 -8.21 2.82 -9.82
CA ASN A 111 -9.23 3.75 -9.32
C ASN A 111 -10.35 4.04 -10.33
N ALA A 112 -10.06 3.90 -11.63
CA ALA A 112 -11.02 4.10 -12.70
C ALA A 112 -11.80 2.83 -13.06
N ASP A 113 -11.32 1.65 -12.65
CA ASP A 113 -11.91 0.39 -13.04
C ASP A 113 -13.25 0.12 -12.29
N PRO A 114 -14.38 0.05 -13.00
CA PRO A 114 -15.68 -0.05 -12.36
C PRO A 114 -15.90 -1.38 -11.62
N GLU A 115 -15.29 -2.48 -12.06
CA GLU A 115 -15.44 -3.79 -11.42
C GLU A 115 -14.64 -3.84 -10.11
N ILE A 116 -13.40 -3.35 -10.14
CA ILE A 116 -12.55 -3.22 -8.96
C ILE A 116 -13.24 -2.30 -7.94
N GLN A 117 -13.70 -1.12 -8.37
CA GLN A 117 -14.37 -0.18 -7.46
C GLN A 117 -15.67 -0.73 -6.90
N ALA A 118 -16.45 -1.51 -7.68
CA ALA A 118 -17.64 -2.19 -7.17
C ALA A 118 -17.30 -3.19 -6.05
N LEU A 119 -16.23 -3.99 -6.22
CA LEU A 119 -15.77 -4.92 -5.18
C LEU A 119 -15.28 -4.17 -3.94
N VAL A 120 -14.47 -3.11 -4.11
CA VAL A 120 -13.98 -2.30 -2.99
C VAL A 120 -15.15 -1.66 -2.22
N ALA A 121 -16.16 -1.15 -2.92
CA ALA A 121 -17.36 -0.60 -2.30
C ALA A 121 -18.19 -1.68 -1.58
N GLU A 122 -18.36 -2.86 -2.17
CA GLU A 122 -19.04 -3.98 -1.54
C GLU A 122 -18.33 -4.43 -0.26
N ILE A 123 -17.00 -4.57 -0.30
CA ILE A 123 -16.17 -4.98 0.85
C ILE A 123 -16.31 -4.00 1.99
N ASN A 124 -16.19 -2.69 1.69
CA ASN A 124 -16.20 -1.63 2.69
C ASN A 124 -17.60 -1.12 3.05
N ALA A 125 -18.66 -1.76 2.56
CA ALA A 125 -20.02 -1.38 2.87
C ALA A 125 -20.29 -1.46 4.38
N GLU A 126 -20.58 -0.32 4.99
CA GLU A 126 -20.98 -0.19 6.39
C GLU A 126 -22.48 -0.44 6.55
N ASP A 127 -22.89 -1.01 7.69
CA ASP A 127 -24.30 -1.03 8.08
C ASP A 127 -24.66 0.33 8.71
N PRO A 128 -25.58 1.12 8.12
CA PRO A 128 -25.98 2.41 8.67
C PRO A 128 -26.46 2.34 10.13
N LYS A 129 -26.98 1.18 10.56
CA LYS A 129 -27.40 0.95 11.96
C LYS A 129 -26.23 0.99 12.94
N MET A 130 -25.00 0.76 12.47
CA MET A 130 -23.79 0.78 13.28
C MET A 130 -23.18 2.18 13.42
N SER A 131 -23.62 3.16 12.63
CA SER A 131 -23.06 4.52 12.62
C SER A 131 -23.03 5.19 14.00
N GLY A 132 -24.01 4.92 14.86
CA GLY A 132 -24.10 5.45 16.22
C GLY A 132 -22.97 4.97 17.16
N PHE A 133 -22.30 3.87 16.82
CA PHE A 133 -21.19 3.31 17.60
C PHE A 133 -19.82 3.87 17.22
N PHE A 134 -19.68 4.51 16.05
CA PHE A 134 -18.40 5.08 15.60
C PHE A 134 -18.02 6.38 16.32
N GLY A 135 -16.76 6.78 16.18
CA GLY A 135 -16.20 8.02 16.73
C GLY A 135 -15.67 7.89 18.16
N LYS A 136 -15.63 9.01 18.89
CA LYS A 136 -15.03 9.05 20.24
C LYS A 136 -15.72 8.09 21.21
N TYR A 137 -14.91 7.49 22.07
CA TYR A 137 -15.36 6.67 23.18
C TYR A 137 -16.32 7.41 24.11
N SER A 138 -17.34 6.68 24.58
CA SER A 138 -18.11 7.03 25.76
C SER A 138 -18.58 5.73 26.45
N ALA A 139 -18.75 5.78 27.77
CA ALA A 139 -19.28 4.64 28.52
C ALA A 139 -20.64 4.18 27.95
N ALA A 140 -21.52 5.14 27.65
CA ALA A 140 -22.83 4.85 27.07
C ALA A 140 -22.76 4.11 25.71
N LYS A 141 -21.84 4.50 24.80
CA LYS A 141 -21.64 3.77 23.54
C LYS A 141 -21.08 2.37 23.78
N ALA A 142 -20.13 2.24 24.71
CA ALA A 142 -19.55 0.97 25.08
C ALA A 142 -20.59 0.01 25.69
N ASP A 143 -21.51 0.52 26.50
CA ASP A 143 -22.60 -0.28 27.07
C ASP A 143 -23.64 -0.64 26.01
N ALA A 144 -23.98 0.30 25.12
CA ALA A 144 -24.91 0.05 24.02
C ALA A 144 -24.39 -1.01 23.02
N ILE A 145 -23.11 -0.98 22.64
CA ILE A 145 -22.55 -1.98 21.73
C ILE A 145 -22.44 -3.36 22.40
N LYS A 146 -22.17 -3.43 23.70
CA LYS A 146 -22.18 -4.69 24.47
C LYS A 146 -23.57 -5.30 24.56
N ALA A 147 -24.62 -4.47 24.60
CA ALA A 147 -26.00 -4.92 24.64
C ALA A 147 -26.56 -5.27 23.25
N GLN A 148 -25.89 -4.87 22.16
CA GLN A 148 -26.31 -5.14 20.80
C GLN A 148 -26.23 -6.64 20.49
N SER A 149 -27.32 -7.21 19.98
CA SER A 149 -27.32 -8.58 19.47
C SER A 149 -26.74 -8.62 18.07
N PHE A 150 -25.79 -9.54 17.84
CA PHE A 150 -25.17 -9.79 16.55
C PHE A 150 -25.50 -11.21 16.09
N ASP A 151 -26.05 -11.33 14.88
CA ASP A 151 -26.18 -12.62 14.21
C ASP A 151 -24.83 -13.05 13.64
N ARG A 152 -24.02 -13.68 14.49
CA ARG A 152 -22.68 -14.15 14.14
C ARG A 152 -22.67 -15.10 12.94
N THR A 153 -23.73 -15.90 12.76
CA THR A 153 -23.81 -16.89 11.68
C THR A 153 -24.02 -16.18 10.35
N LYS A 154 -24.94 -15.21 10.32
CA LYS A 154 -25.15 -14.37 9.13
C LYS A 154 -23.92 -13.52 8.80
N ILE A 155 -23.24 -12.95 9.80
CA ILE A 155 -22.02 -12.16 9.59
C ILE A 155 -20.91 -13.04 9.00
N ALA A 156 -20.66 -14.21 9.58
CA ALA A 156 -19.61 -15.12 9.13
C ALA A 156 -19.91 -15.76 7.76
N ALA A 157 -21.17 -15.81 7.34
CA ALA A 157 -21.55 -16.31 6.02
C ALA A 157 -21.19 -15.35 4.87
N ARG A 158 -20.84 -14.09 5.16
CA ARG A 158 -20.43 -13.10 4.16
C ARG A 158 -19.01 -13.39 3.67
N GLY A 159 -18.87 -13.74 2.40
CA GLY A 159 -17.57 -13.75 1.71
C GLY A 159 -17.10 -12.32 1.41
N LEU A 160 -15.81 -12.05 1.61
CA LEU A 160 -15.21 -10.73 1.37
C LEU A 160 -14.57 -10.58 -0.02
N ASN A 161 -14.59 -11.63 -0.85
CA ASN A 161 -14.12 -11.59 -2.25
C ASN A 161 -12.68 -11.08 -2.44
N TYR A 162 -11.81 -11.17 -1.43
CA TYR A 162 -10.44 -10.67 -1.51
C TYR A 162 -9.63 -11.35 -2.61
N GLU A 163 -9.76 -12.66 -2.80
CA GLU A 163 -9.06 -13.37 -3.89
C GLU A 163 -9.43 -12.83 -5.28
N ARG A 164 -10.69 -12.46 -5.49
CA ARG A 164 -11.14 -11.88 -6.76
C ARG A 164 -10.57 -10.48 -6.95
N LEU A 165 -10.64 -9.63 -5.91
CA LEU A 165 -10.06 -8.29 -5.96
C LEU A 165 -8.54 -8.36 -6.20
N ASP A 166 -7.88 -9.32 -5.57
CA ASP A 166 -6.44 -9.57 -5.69
C ASP A 166 -6.06 -9.96 -7.12
N GLN A 167 -6.78 -10.91 -7.72
CA GLN A 167 -6.53 -11.34 -9.11
C GLN A 167 -6.75 -10.19 -10.10
N LEU A 168 -7.83 -9.41 -9.96
CA LEU A 168 -8.06 -8.24 -10.81
C LEU A 168 -6.95 -7.19 -10.67
N THR A 169 -6.38 -7.06 -9.47
CA THR A 169 -5.22 -6.19 -9.24
C THR A 169 -4.00 -6.71 -10.00
N ILE A 170 -3.75 -8.03 -9.99
CA ILE A 170 -2.66 -8.65 -10.75
C ILE A 170 -2.86 -8.47 -12.25
N ASP A 171 -4.06 -8.75 -12.78
CA ASP A 171 -4.37 -8.58 -14.20
C ASP A 171 -4.07 -7.15 -14.65
N LEU A 172 -4.45 -6.16 -13.83
CA LEU A 172 -4.19 -4.75 -14.08
C LEU A 172 -2.69 -4.41 -14.07
N ILE A 173 -1.95 -4.87 -13.05
CA ILE A 173 -0.49 -4.65 -12.93
C ILE A 173 0.23 -5.25 -14.15
N LEU A 174 -0.16 -6.44 -14.58
CA LEU A 174 0.42 -7.14 -15.72
C LEU A 174 -0.06 -6.63 -17.08
N GLY A 175 -1.03 -5.71 -17.12
CA GLY A 175 -1.56 -5.12 -18.36
C GLY A 175 -2.49 -6.04 -19.15
N MET A 176 -3.10 -7.01 -18.47
CA MET A 176 -4.11 -7.92 -19.03
C MET A 176 -5.54 -7.38 -18.86
N ARG A 177 -5.66 -6.08 -18.54
CA ARG A 177 -6.89 -5.36 -18.28
C ARG A 177 -6.76 -3.88 -18.66
#